data_AF-A0A819RI95-F1
#
_entry.id   AF-A0A819RI95-F1
#
_cell.length_a   1.000
_cell.length_b   1.000
_cell.length_c   1.000
_cell.angle_alpha   90.00
_cell.angle_beta   90.00
_cell.angle_gamma   90.00
#
_symmetry.space_group_name_H-M   'P 1'
#
loop_
_entity.id
_entity.type
_entity.pdbx_description
1 polymer ?
#
loop_
_entity_poly.entity_id
_entity_poly.type
_entity_poly.pdbx_seq_one_letter_code
_entity_poly.pdbx_strand_id
1 'polypeptide(L)'
;MDPIGRGIARRGPGVPWTNGIVPYEISSVFNSTQQEFIIASMEKLERLIAINNVQCIRFRPKVSSDLYYIPIVNGSGCSSYVSKLIIHIT
;
A
#
# COMPACT_ATOMS: atom_id res chain seq x y z
N MET A 1 -1.04 -17.35 16.45
CA MET A 1 -1.74 -16.44 15.52
C MET A 1 -2.47 -15.43 16.39
N ASP A 2 -1.98 -14.20 16.44
CA ASP A 2 -2.53 -13.16 17.31
C ASP A 2 -3.79 -12.55 16.65
N PRO A 3 -4.98 -12.53 17.30
CA PRO A 3 -6.25 -12.36 16.58
C PRO A 3 -6.60 -10.92 16.21
N ILE A 4 -5.87 -9.93 16.74
CA ILE A 4 -6.10 -8.52 16.43
C ILE A 4 -4.74 -7.84 16.39
N GLY A 5 -4.20 -7.69 15.18
CA GLY A 5 -2.95 -6.97 14.92
C GLY A 5 -3.08 -5.50 15.33
N ARG A 6 -2.91 -5.20 16.62
CA ARG A 6 -2.64 -3.85 17.12
C ARG A 6 -1.18 -3.54 16.81
N GLY A 7 -0.89 -3.32 15.52
CA GLY A 7 0.37 -2.73 15.12
C GLY A 7 0.45 -1.32 15.74
N ILE A 8 1.53 -1.05 16.46
CA ILE A 8 1.87 0.32 16.87
C ILE A 8 2.18 1.12 15.61
N ALA A 9 1.33 2.09 15.26
CA ALA A 9 1.64 3.05 14.23
C ALA A 9 2.90 3.81 14.63
N ARG A 10 4.02 3.50 13.98
CA ARG A 10 5.25 4.25 14.16
C ARG A 10 5.04 5.65 13.58
N ARG A 11 4.97 6.65 14.44
CA ARG A 11 5.09 8.06 14.05
C ARG A 11 6.56 8.31 13.65
N GLY A 12 6.91 7.93 12.43
CA GLY A 12 8.20 8.25 11.80
C GLY A 12 8.15 9.56 11.02
N PRO A 13 9.27 10.03 10.45
CA PRO A 13 9.33 11.26 9.65
C PRO A 13 8.57 11.17 8.32
N GLY A 14 8.05 10.00 7.96
CA GLY A 14 7.32 9.77 6.73
C GLY A 14 5.95 10.44 6.70
N VAL A 15 5.55 10.91 5.52
CA VAL A 15 4.26 11.56 5.32
C VAL A 15 3.19 10.48 5.08
N PRO A 16 2.00 10.56 5.70
CA PRO A 16 0.90 9.66 5.38
C PRO A 16 0.40 9.88 3.95
N TRP A 17 -0.28 8.89 3.39
CA TRP A 17 -0.94 9.02 2.09
C TRP A 17 -2.08 10.04 2.17
N THR A 18 -2.05 11.04 1.28
CA THR A 18 -3.05 12.10 1.23
C THR A 18 -4.44 11.51 0.99
N ASN A 19 -5.41 11.89 1.82
CA ASN A 19 -6.78 11.38 1.79
C ASN A 19 -6.89 9.84 1.91
N GLY A 20 -5.85 9.17 2.41
CA GLY A 20 -5.80 7.72 2.49
C GLY A 20 -5.76 7.01 1.13
N ILE A 21 -5.50 7.73 0.03
CA ILE A 21 -5.43 7.13 -1.30
C ILE A 21 -4.00 6.68 -1.58
N VAL A 22 -3.86 5.39 -1.90
CA VAL A 22 -2.59 4.73 -2.18
C VAL A 22 -2.58 4.26 -3.63
N PRO A 23 -2.00 5.03 -4.56
CA PRO A 23 -1.81 4.58 -5.93
C PRO A 23 -0.82 3.41 -5.95
N TYR A 24 -1.08 2.39 -6.77
CA TYR A 24 -0.18 1.24 -6.94
C TYR A 24 0.04 0.90 -8.41
N GLU A 25 1.15 0.22 -8.67
CA GLU A 25 1.46 -0.42 -9.95
C GLU A 25 1.98 -1.82 -9.68
N ILE A 26 1.41 -2.83 -10.32
CA ILE A 26 1.88 -4.21 -10.23
C ILE A 26 2.76 -4.48 -11.44
N SER A 27 3.99 -4.94 -11.19
CA SER A 27 4.92 -5.30 -12.25
C SER A 27 4.37 -6.45 -13.11
N SER A 28 4.62 -6.39 -14.42
CA SER A 28 4.25 -7.44 -15.38
C SER A 28 5.00 -8.76 -15.17
N VAL A 29 6.01 -8.80 -14.29
CA VAL A 29 6.68 -10.05 -13.89
C VAL A 29 5.72 -11.02 -13.18
N PHE A 30 4.66 -10.50 -12.56
CA PHE A 30 3.63 -11.30 -11.92
C PHE A 30 2.64 -11.81 -12.97
N ASN A 31 2.32 -13.09 -12.93
CA ASN A 31 1.26 -13.66 -13.77
C ASN A 31 -0.14 -13.24 -13.27
N SER A 32 -1.19 -13.52 -14.06
CA SER A 32 -2.57 -13.11 -13.73
C SER A 32 -3.03 -13.56 -12.35
N THR A 33 -2.78 -14.82 -11.99
CA THR A 33 -3.15 -15.37 -10.68
C THR A 33 -2.43 -14.66 -9.53
N GLN A 34 -1.16 -14.30 -9.70
CA GLN A 34 -0.41 -13.54 -8.70
C GLN A 34 -0.93 -12.10 -8.59
N GLN A 35 -1.24 -11.45 -9.71
CA GLN A 35 -1.83 -10.11 -9.71
C GLN A 35 -3.19 -10.09 -9.01
N GLU A 36 -4.05 -11.06 -9.29
CA GLU A 36 -5.35 -11.24 -8.61
C GLU A 36 -5.17 -11.44 -7.11
N PHE A 37 -4.22 -12.26 -6.69
CA PHE A 37 -3.92 -12.47 -5.27
C PHE A 37 -3.44 -11.19 -4.58
N ILE A 38 -2.59 -10.40 -5.24
CA ILE A 38 -2.11 -9.10 -4.74
C ILE A 38 -3.29 -8.13 -4.57
N ILE A 39 -4.16 -8.04 -5.59
CA ILE A 39 -5.36 -7.17 -5.56
C ILE A 39 -6.30 -7.59 -4.42
N ALA A 40 -6.63 -8.87 -4.32
CA ALA A 40 -7.49 -9.40 -3.26
C ALA A 40 -6.91 -9.15 -1.85
N SER A 41 -5.59 -9.16 -1.71
CA SER A 41 -4.91 -8.84 -0.46
C SER A 41 -5.04 -7.36 -0.09
N MET A 42 -4.92 -6.45 -1.07
CA MET A 42 -5.15 -5.01 -0.86
C MET A 42 -6.60 -4.73 -0.45
N GLU A 43 -7.58 -5.32 -1.14
CA GLU A 43 -8.99 -5.20 -0.78
C GLU A 43 -9.30 -5.76 0.62
N LYS A 44 -8.66 -6.87 0.99
CA LYS A 44 -8.75 -7.42 2.35
C LYS A 44 -8.20 -6.43 3.38
N LEU A 45 -7.09 -5.76 3.10
CA LEU A 45 -6.54 -4.73 3.99
C LEU A 45 -7.50 -3.56 4.16
N GLU A 46 -8.09 -3.03 3.08
CA GLU A 46 -9.09 -1.95 3.15
C GLU A 46 -10.25 -2.29 4.10
N ARG A 47 -10.71 -3.54 4.07
CA ARG A 47 -11.77 -4.03 4.98
C ARG A 47 -11.29 -4.14 6.42
N LEU A 48 -10.09 -4.66 6.66
CA LEU A 48 -9.56 -4.90 8.01
C LEU A 48 -9.24 -3.62 8.78
N ILE A 49 -8.87 -2.55 8.07
CA ILE A 49 -8.49 -1.26 8.67
C ILE A 49 -9.65 -0.26 8.71
N ALA A 50 -10.85 -0.65 8.26
CA ALA A 50 -12.02 0.18 8.34
C ALA A 50 -12.44 0.40 9.81
N ILE A 51 -12.73 1.64 10.17
CA ILE A 51 -13.20 2.02 11.51
C ILE A 51 -14.64 2.50 11.37
N ASN A 52 -15.57 1.90 12.12
CA ASN A 52 -17.00 2.23 12.05
C ASN A 52 -17.57 2.17 10.62
N ASN A 53 -17.17 1.15 9.83
CA ASN A 53 -17.52 0.99 8.41
C ASN A 53 -17.00 2.09 7.47
N VAL A 54 -16.13 2.98 7.93
CA VAL A 54 -15.46 3.99 7.10
C VAL A 54 -14.13 3.44 6.63
N GLN A 55 -13.95 3.37 5.30
CA GLN A 55 -12.65 3.03 4.69
C GLN A 55 -11.69 4.22 4.86
N CYS A 56 -10.65 4.04 5.68
CA CYS A 56 -9.63 5.08 5.91
C CYS A 56 -8.48 5.03 4.91
N ILE A 57 -8.32 3.93 4.19
CA ILE A 57 -7.31 3.73 3.13
C ILE A 57 -8.00 3.09 1.94
N ARG A 58 -7.61 3.50 0.74
CA ARG A 58 -8.06 2.91 -0.52
C ARG A 58 -6.90 2.77 -1.50
N PHE A 59 -6.72 1.56 -2.00
CA PHE A 59 -5.79 1.25 -3.07
C PHE A 59 -6.45 1.50 -4.42
N ARG A 60 -5.73 2.09 -5.35
CA ARG A 60 -6.18 2.20 -6.74
C ARG A 60 -5.03 2.07 -7.73
N PRO A 61 -5.29 1.59 -8.96
CA PRO A 61 -4.29 1.65 -10.02
C PRO A 61 -3.76 3.08 -10.19
N LYS A 62 -2.45 3.22 -10.38
CA LYS A 62 -1.87 4.54 -10.64
C LYS A 62 -2.36 5.11 -11.97
N VAL A 63 -2.34 6.43 -12.06
CA VAL A 63 -2.56 7.20 -13.29
C VAL A 63 -1.31 8.05 -13.56
N SER A 64 -1.24 8.68 -14.74
CA SER A 64 -0.07 9.46 -15.15
C SER A 64 0.22 10.67 -14.26
N SER A 65 -0.78 11.21 -13.57
CA SER A 65 -0.63 12.36 -12.66
C SER A 65 -0.08 11.98 -11.28
N ASP A 66 0.13 10.69 -10.99
CA ASP A 66 0.63 10.26 -9.69
C ASP A 66 2.14 10.36 -9.60
N LEU A 67 2.60 11.33 -8.80
CA LEU A 67 4.02 11.50 -8.50
C LEU A 67 4.54 10.46 -7.50
N TYR A 68 3.66 9.87 -6.69
CA TYR A 68 4.01 8.92 -5.65
C TYR A 68 3.03 7.74 -5.66
N TYR A 69 3.57 6.53 -5.69
CA TYR A 69 2.80 5.30 -5.73
C TYR A 69 3.63 4.15 -5.13
N ILE A 70 2.99 3.01 -4.88
CA ILE A 70 3.68 1.78 -4.47
C ILE A 70 3.94 0.93 -5.71
N PRO A 71 5.21 0.79 -6.17
CA PRO A 71 5.56 -0.22 -7.16
C PRO A 71 5.65 -1.59 -6.47
N ILE A 72 4.81 -2.53 -6.91
CA ILE A 72 4.83 -3.92 -6.46
C ILE A 72 5.67 -4.69 -7.47
N VAL A 73 6.87 -5.06 -7.04
CA VAL A 73 7.91 -5.67 -7.87
C VAL A 73 8.39 -6.99 -7.27
N ASN A 74 8.95 -7.86 -8.10
CA ASN A 74 9.63 -9.06 -7.64
C ASN A 74 11.12 -8.77 -7.41
N GLY A 75 11.47 -8.36 -6.19
CA GLY A 75 12.84 -8.05 -5.78
C GLY A 75 13.51 -9.19 -5.01
N SER A 76 14.71 -8.94 -4.48
CA SER A 76 15.40 -9.87 -3.60
C SER A 76 14.79 -9.85 -2.19
N GLY A 77 13.82 -10.75 -1.96
CA GLY A 77 13.12 -10.89 -0.68
C GLY A 77 11.91 -9.97 -0.52
N CYS A 78 11.30 -10.00 0.66
CA CYS A 78 10.09 -9.25 0.98
C CYS A 78 10.42 -8.04 1.87
N SER A 79 10.38 -6.84 1.30
CA SER A 79 10.56 -5.59 2.05
C SER A 79 9.74 -4.46 1.44
N SER A 80 9.44 -3.43 2.23
CA SER A 80 8.75 -2.24 1.77
C SER A 80 9.14 -1.05 2.63
N TYR A 81 9.08 0.16 2.06
CA TYR A 81 9.15 1.38 2.83
C TYR A 81 7.90 1.52 3.71
N VAL A 82 8.09 2.00 4.95
CA VAL A 82 7.01 2.12 5.94
C VAL A 82 6.09 3.32 5.66
N SER A 83 6.53 4.28 4.83
CA SER A 83 5.80 5.53 4.56
C SER A 83 5.86 5.94 3.08
N LYS A 84 5.04 6.93 2.70
CA LYS A 84 5.23 7.68 1.46
C LYS A 84 6.59 8.38 1.53
N LEU A 85 7.58 7.81 0.86
CA LEU A 85 8.92 8.39 0.83
C LEU A 85 8.93 9.52 -0.21
N ILE A 86 9.02 10.76 0.27
CA ILE A 86 9.33 11.91 -0.56
C ILE A 86 10.83 12.10 -0.48
N ILE A 87 11.57 11.76 -1.54
CA ILE A 87 12.98 12.14 -1.65
C ILE A 87 13.00 13.59 -2.14
N HIS A 88 13.11 14.55 -1.23
CA HIS A 88 13.50 15.91 -1.59
C HIS A 88 15.01 15.88 -1.88
N ILE A 89 15.38 15.94 -3.16
CA ILE A 89 16.74 16.33 -3.55
C ILE A 89 16.70 17.87 -3.64
N THR A 90 17.31 18.55 -2.66
CA THR A 90 17.69 19.96 -2.75
C THR A 90 19.20 20.05 -2.78
#